data_AF-A0A7J4GDS2-F1
#
_entry.id   AF-A0A7J4GDS2-F1
#
_cell.length_a   1.000
_cell.length_b   1.000
_cell.length_c   1.000
_cell.angle_alpha   90.00
_cell.angle_beta   90.00
_cell.angle_gamma   90.00
#
_symmetry.space_group_name_H-M   'P 1'
#
loop_
_entity.id
_entity.type
_entity.pdbx_description
1 polymer ?
#
loop_
_entity_poly.entity_id
_entity_poly.type
_entity_poly.pdbx_seq_one_letter_code
_entity_poly.pdbx_strand_id
1 'polypeptide(L)'
;ASSTIRVLIVFPDEGAEELRAYGEGESLTGQTTIDGYVSEVFNSTNLNYARSGIDVTFDIIETMAINFSHLGADWKAKIPGAMMNPGSSWWYAEYQAELEALRDATAADVVMYWRISGDGGASASGATPFDSEHADKTFVHLIKWHMNPRVVSHELGHLLGGAHHVGLQAVANMSYDGGDFELREIRSIETSQVSSLGYGSALYLWLFSDANATVSGSIPCGYGSEHICTFAEPTPVGDENHSNVDQMLGGASISGHRDGTEYPARVDEVISGSSGLEIIDLIEQSASIAASWTASVAVHDEYGSDLLADQNLGVRAQIDQHLGDGNGWVSLPEVANFSALVASARNWTDASTGGCCSLDHTAFEAAGGTTVEVFLAVGPVARNMSWGWSETAVLVGQTDGRSTRLLDLPRSGGLIEEVPLTITLPTPWECPASSSSIEAPHQSLPTFASVWARMSRLGPMEIASTAARHQSLEISPQPSRVSAVTAVSKLLN
;
A
#
# COMPACT_ATOMS: atom_id res chain seq x y z
N ALA A 1 19.85 -10.99 -5.01
CA ALA A 1 18.65 -10.55 -5.71
C ALA A 1 18.42 -9.15 -5.20
N SER A 2 18.37 -8.16 -6.08
CA SER A 2 18.28 -6.76 -5.67
C SER A 2 17.05 -6.57 -4.79
N SER A 3 17.27 -6.06 -3.57
CA SER A 3 16.18 -5.79 -2.64
C SER A 3 15.68 -4.37 -2.88
N THR A 4 14.42 -4.24 -3.27
CA THR A 4 13.76 -2.93 -3.34
C THR A 4 13.12 -2.63 -1.98
N ILE A 5 13.40 -1.44 -1.44
CA ILE A 5 12.81 -0.91 -0.22
C ILE A 5 11.95 0.29 -0.61
N ARG A 6 10.66 0.22 -0.34
CA ARG A 6 9.67 1.25 -0.66
C ARG A 6 9.67 2.33 0.41
N VAL A 7 9.94 3.56 0.04
CA VAL A 7 10.08 4.68 0.98
C VAL A 7 8.96 5.69 0.74
N LEU A 8 8.19 5.95 1.79
CA LEU A 8 7.23 7.05 1.85
C LEU A 8 7.92 8.28 2.46
N ILE A 9 7.89 9.41 1.76
CA ILE A 9 8.33 10.69 2.33
C ILE A 9 7.11 11.47 2.81
N VAL A 10 7.13 11.88 4.08
CA VAL A 10 6.10 12.74 4.67
C VAL A 10 6.71 14.05 5.14
N PHE A 11 5.99 15.16 5.03
CA PHE A 11 6.45 16.48 5.49
C PHE A 11 5.26 17.33 5.95
N PRO A 12 5.44 18.33 6.83
CA PRO A 12 4.30 19.10 7.33
C PRO A 12 3.74 20.03 6.24
N ASP A 13 2.42 20.02 6.08
CA ASP A 13 1.67 20.80 5.08
C ASP A 13 1.97 22.31 5.15
N GLU A 14 1.96 22.88 6.34
CA GLU A 14 2.22 24.30 6.61
C GLU A 14 3.62 24.78 6.21
N GLY A 15 4.57 23.87 5.99
CA GLY A 15 5.93 24.21 5.55
C GLY A 15 6.32 23.63 4.20
N ALA A 16 5.35 23.19 3.39
CA ALA A 16 5.57 22.74 2.02
C ALA A 16 6.37 23.76 1.20
N GLU A 17 6.00 25.05 1.27
CA GLU A 17 6.68 26.11 0.53
C GLU A 17 8.13 26.33 0.99
N GLU A 18 8.40 26.18 2.30
CA GLU A 18 9.75 26.27 2.84
C GLU A 18 10.64 25.14 2.31
N LEU A 19 10.13 23.91 2.29
CA LEU A 19 10.86 22.74 1.80
C LEU A 19 11.05 22.78 0.29
N ARG A 20 10.04 23.24 -0.45
CA ARG A 20 10.12 23.48 -1.90
C ARG A 20 11.21 24.50 -2.22
N ALA A 21 11.22 25.65 -1.55
CA ALA A 21 12.23 26.69 -1.75
C ALA A 21 13.65 26.22 -1.37
N TYR A 22 13.76 25.36 -0.35
CA TYR A 22 15.05 24.74 -0.01
C TYR A 22 15.50 23.76 -1.09
N GLY A 23 14.64 22.84 -1.53
CA GLY A 23 14.95 21.90 -2.61
C GLY A 23 15.34 22.61 -3.91
N GLU A 24 14.66 23.71 -4.25
CA GLU A 24 15.03 24.59 -5.37
C GLU A 24 16.42 25.19 -5.25
N GLY A 25 16.80 25.62 -4.04
CA GLY A 25 18.11 26.21 -3.78
C GLY A 25 19.26 25.20 -3.82
N GLU A 26 18.98 23.95 -3.47
CA GLU A 26 20.00 22.89 -3.33
C GLU A 26 20.06 21.93 -4.53
N SER A 27 19.05 21.92 -5.40
CA SER A 27 19.00 21.03 -6.55
C SER A 27 20.13 21.32 -7.55
N LEU A 28 20.88 20.28 -7.90
CA LEU A 28 21.92 20.34 -8.92
C LEU A 28 21.31 20.27 -10.33
N THR A 29 20.11 19.69 -10.46
CA THR A 29 19.41 19.55 -11.74
C THR A 29 18.33 20.61 -11.99
N GLY A 30 18.15 21.55 -11.05
CA GLY A 30 17.17 22.64 -11.16
C GLY A 30 15.71 22.22 -10.89
N GLN A 31 15.50 21.25 -9.99
CA GLN A 31 14.19 20.80 -9.55
C GLN A 31 13.43 21.93 -8.84
N THR A 32 12.14 22.05 -9.16
CA THR A 32 11.25 23.11 -8.63
C THR A 32 10.13 22.60 -7.74
N THR A 33 10.02 21.28 -7.63
CA THR A 33 9.03 20.59 -6.80
C THR A 33 9.73 19.80 -5.70
N ILE A 34 9.02 19.57 -4.60
CA ILE A 34 9.48 18.71 -3.50
C ILE A 34 9.80 17.32 -4.04
N ASP A 35 8.87 16.71 -4.79
CA ASP A 35 9.02 15.35 -5.34
C ASP A 35 10.21 15.25 -6.30
N GLY A 36 10.43 16.29 -7.12
CA GLY A 36 11.56 16.35 -8.04
C GLY A 36 12.89 16.36 -7.30
N TYR A 37 13.00 17.21 -6.26
CA TYR A 37 14.20 17.30 -5.44
C TYR A 37 14.46 16.01 -4.65
N VAL A 38 13.42 15.46 -4.01
CA VAL A 38 13.50 14.17 -3.29
C VAL A 38 13.97 13.06 -4.23
N SER A 39 13.42 12.98 -5.45
CA SER A 39 13.82 11.99 -6.45
C SER A 39 15.30 12.15 -6.87
N GLU A 40 15.76 13.39 -7.04
CA GLU A 40 17.18 13.69 -7.31
C GLU A 40 18.08 13.17 -6.17
N VAL A 41 17.71 13.44 -4.92
CA VAL A 41 18.46 12.99 -3.74
C VAL A 41 18.49 11.46 -3.64
N PHE A 42 17.37 10.78 -3.89
CA PHE A 42 17.29 9.33 -3.82
C PHE A 42 18.02 8.62 -4.97
N ASN A 43 18.05 9.21 -6.17
CA ASN A 43 18.89 8.71 -7.26
C ASN A 43 20.37 8.70 -6.84
N SER A 44 20.85 9.78 -6.25
CA SER A 44 22.23 9.88 -5.78
C SER A 44 22.50 8.97 -4.56
N THR A 45 21.53 8.85 -3.66
CA THR A 45 21.56 7.89 -2.55
C THR A 45 21.72 6.46 -3.05
N ASN A 46 20.90 6.02 -4.01
CA ASN A 46 20.99 4.68 -4.61
C ASN A 46 22.36 4.44 -5.28
N LEU A 47 22.96 5.47 -5.89
CA LEU A 47 24.32 5.37 -6.42
C LEU A 47 25.38 5.15 -5.32
N ASN A 48 25.18 5.70 -4.12
CA ASN A 48 26.10 5.49 -2.99
C ASN A 48 26.10 4.04 -2.50
N TYR A 49 24.92 3.42 -2.39
CA TYR A 49 24.78 2.00 -2.06
C TYR A 49 25.37 1.11 -3.15
N ALA A 50 25.01 1.34 -4.42
CA ALA A 50 25.53 0.58 -5.55
C ALA A 50 27.06 0.68 -5.68
N ARG A 51 27.63 1.86 -5.47
CA ARG A 51 29.09 2.10 -5.47
C ARG A 51 29.80 1.33 -4.36
N SER A 52 29.11 1.11 -3.24
CA SER A 52 29.63 0.37 -2.09
C SER A 52 29.34 -1.14 -2.17
N GLY A 53 28.83 -1.63 -3.31
CA GLY A 53 28.53 -3.05 -3.51
C GLY A 53 27.31 -3.57 -2.74
N ILE A 54 26.47 -2.67 -2.21
CA ILE A 54 25.25 -3.03 -1.50
C ILE A 54 24.09 -3.08 -2.50
N ASP A 55 23.59 -4.28 -2.78
CA ASP A 55 22.52 -4.55 -3.76
C ASP A 55 21.11 -4.23 -3.20
N VAL A 56 20.88 -2.94 -2.93
CA VAL A 56 19.60 -2.39 -2.46
C VAL A 56 19.20 -1.19 -3.30
N THR A 57 17.91 -1.02 -3.53
CA THR A 57 17.34 0.18 -4.16
C THR A 57 16.23 0.73 -3.28
N PHE A 58 16.33 2.02 -2.95
CA PHE A 58 15.28 2.76 -2.27
C PHE A 58 14.38 3.41 -3.32
N ASP A 59 13.13 2.98 -3.36
CA ASP A 59 12.12 3.43 -4.32
C ASP A 59 11.14 4.38 -3.62
N ILE A 60 11.07 5.63 -4.09
CA ILE A 60 10.13 6.62 -3.54
C ILE A 60 8.74 6.34 -4.11
N ILE A 61 7.84 5.85 -3.26
CA ILE A 61 6.48 5.53 -3.68
C ILE A 61 5.58 6.75 -3.72
N GLU A 62 5.80 7.68 -2.79
CA GLU A 62 4.99 8.89 -2.64
C GLU A 62 5.76 9.89 -1.77
N THR A 63 5.53 11.18 -2.04
CA THR A 63 5.99 12.29 -1.20
C THR A 63 4.76 13.13 -0.87
N MET A 64 4.39 13.21 0.40
CA MET A 64 3.10 13.80 0.80
C MET A 64 3.21 14.77 1.98
N ALA A 65 2.39 15.81 1.89
CA ALA A 65 2.13 16.72 3.00
C ALA A 65 1.25 16.03 4.05
N ILE A 66 1.56 16.20 5.33
CA ILE A 66 0.81 15.66 6.46
C ILE A 66 0.41 16.75 7.45
N ASN A 67 -0.69 16.54 8.16
CA ASN A 67 -1.18 17.44 9.20
C ASN A 67 -1.75 16.65 10.38
N PHE A 68 -0.97 16.52 11.46
CA PHE A 68 -1.42 15.84 12.68
C PHE A 68 -1.87 16.83 13.76
N SER A 69 -2.35 18.02 13.36
CA SER A 69 -2.77 19.06 14.32
C SER A 69 -3.92 18.64 15.23
N HIS A 70 -4.74 17.68 14.79
CA HIS A 70 -5.80 17.06 15.60
C HIS A 70 -5.25 16.29 16.83
N LEU A 71 -4.01 15.79 16.78
CA LEU A 71 -3.33 15.14 17.92
C LEU A 71 -2.75 16.13 18.93
N GLY A 72 -2.54 17.38 18.51
CA GLY A 72 -1.99 18.44 19.36
C GLY A 72 -1.27 19.54 18.60
N ALA A 73 -1.22 20.74 19.18
CA ALA A 73 -0.58 21.90 18.55
C ALA A 73 0.95 21.73 18.33
N ASP A 74 1.60 20.86 19.11
CA ASP A 74 3.04 20.57 19.04
C ASP A 74 3.38 19.28 18.28
N TRP A 75 2.43 18.77 17.47
CA TRP A 75 2.56 17.49 16.76
C TRP A 75 3.88 17.33 15.97
N LYS A 76 4.33 18.39 15.29
CA LYS A 76 5.58 18.37 14.50
C LYS A 76 6.81 18.06 15.37
N ALA A 77 6.84 18.57 16.60
CA ALA A 77 7.91 18.31 17.57
C ALA A 77 7.83 16.89 18.14
N LYS A 78 6.65 16.27 18.13
CA LYS A 78 6.40 14.94 18.67
C LYS A 78 6.74 13.82 17.69
N ILE A 79 6.50 14.00 16.39
CA ILE A 79 6.78 12.97 15.38
C ILE A 79 8.21 12.40 15.47
N PRO A 80 9.29 13.20 15.56
CA PRO A 80 10.65 12.65 15.63
C PRO A 80 10.83 11.70 16.80
N GLY A 81 10.31 12.04 17.98
CA GLY A 81 10.44 11.14 19.12
C GLY A 81 9.47 9.96 19.08
N ALA A 82 8.30 10.09 18.45
CA ALA A 82 7.40 8.97 18.18
C ALA A 82 8.08 7.95 17.24
N MET A 83 8.75 8.45 16.20
CA MET A 83 9.55 7.65 15.28
C MET A 83 10.72 6.98 15.98
N MET A 84 11.52 7.70 16.78
CA MET A 84 12.74 7.14 17.40
C MET A 84 12.48 6.25 18.62
N ASN A 85 11.24 6.16 19.11
CA ASN A 85 10.89 5.33 20.26
C ASN A 85 9.68 4.43 19.94
N PRO A 86 9.78 3.59 18.89
CA PRO A 86 8.69 2.70 18.49
C PRO A 86 8.28 1.80 19.67
N GLY A 87 6.98 1.61 19.90
CA GLY A 87 6.48 0.78 21.01
C GLY A 87 6.66 1.38 22.41
N SER A 88 7.26 2.55 22.53
CA SER A 88 7.38 3.27 23.80
C SER A 88 6.18 4.14 24.07
N SER A 89 5.65 4.04 25.29
CA SER A 89 4.86 5.05 26.00
C SER A 89 3.48 5.46 25.43
N TRP A 90 2.52 5.68 26.33
CA TRP A 90 1.17 6.10 25.97
C TRP A 90 1.08 7.48 25.31
N TRP A 91 2.11 8.32 25.42
CA TRP A 91 2.10 9.69 24.89
C TRP A 91 2.52 9.79 23.41
N TYR A 92 3.07 8.71 22.83
CA TYR A 92 3.37 8.61 21.40
C TYR A 92 2.46 7.65 20.64
N ALA A 93 1.59 6.91 21.34
CA ALA A 93 0.78 5.86 20.76
C ALA A 93 -0.07 6.33 19.57
N GLU A 94 -0.71 7.50 19.69
CA GLU A 94 -1.57 8.03 18.62
C GLU A 94 -0.74 8.48 17.41
N TYR A 95 0.42 9.12 17.63
CA TYR A 95 1.35 9.50 16.56
C TYR A 95 1.91 8.28 15.82
N GLN A 96 2.29 7.23 16.55
CA GLN A 96 2.78 5.98 15.96
C GLN A 96 1.69 5.30 15.16
N ALA A 97 0.46 5.24 15.68
CA ALA A 97 -0.65 4.62 14.98
C ALA A 97 -0.95 5.35 13.65
N GLU A 98 -0.90 6.69 13.60
CA GLU A 98 -1.09 7.42 12.34
C GLU A 98 0.06 7.19 11.34
N LEU A 99 1.31 7.14 11.81
CA LEU A 99 2.47 6.83 10.95
C LEU A 99 2.43 5.41 10.41
N GLU A 100 2.03 4.44 11.23
CA GLU A 100 1.82 3.04 10.85
C GLU A 100 0.67 2.92 9.86
N ALA A 101 -0.45 3.62 10.08
CA ALA A 101 -1.55 3.64 9.13
C ALA A 101 -1.18 4.29 7.78
N LEU A 102 -0.31 5.31 7.77
CA LEU A 102 0.25 5.87 6.53
C LEU A 102 1.17 4.87 5.82
N ARG A 103 2.06 4.21 6.57
CA ARG A 103 2.94 3.15 6.07
C ARG A 103 2.12 2.05 5.40
N ASP A 104 1.08 1.58 6.09
CA ASP A 104 0.25 0.48 5.62
C ASP A 104 -0.57 0.92 4.39
N ALA A 105 -1.24 2.07 4.46
CA ALA A 105 -1.99 2.61 3.33
C ALA A 105 -1.18 2.81 2.05
N THR A 106 0.12 3.11 2.15
CA THR A 106 1.01 3.32 0.99
C THR A 106 1.73 2.04 0.58
N ALA A 107 1.65 0.99 1.38
CA ALA A 107 2.54 -0.15 1.30
C ALA A 107 4.02 0.28 1.31
N ALA A 108 4.40 1.22 2.18
CA ALA A 108 5.77 1.63 2.44
C ALA A 108 6.52 0.64 3.34
N ASP A 109 7.78 0.37 3.03
CA ASP A 109 8.70 -0.35 3.92
C ASP A 109 9.39 0.60 4.89
N VAL A 110 9.49 1.89 4.57
CA VAL A 110 10.08 2.94 5.42
C VAL A 110 9.23 4.20 5.34
N VAL A 111 8.93 4.82 6.47
CA VAL A 111 8.35 6.18 6.49
C VAL A 111 9.41 7.18 6.94
N MET A 112 9.69 8.15 6.08
CA MET A 112 10.69 9.20 6.31
C MET A 112 10.01 10.56 6.50
N TYR A 113 10.15 11.16 7.67
CA TYR A 113 9.64 12.50 7.97
C TYR A 113 10.68 13.58 7.67
N TRP A 114 10.43 14.40 6.65
CA TRP A 114 11.23 15.58 6.33
C TRP A 114 10.70 16.82 7.03
N ARG A 115 11.50 17.33 7.96
CA ARG A 115 11.10 18.38 8.90
C ARG A 115 11.38 19.78 8.37
N ILE A 116 10.60 20.73 8.85
CA ILE A 116 10.79 22.16 8.62
C ILE A 116 11.68 22.80 9.70
N SER A 117 12.15 24.02 9.46
CA SER A 117 12.95 24.73 10.45
C SER A 117 12.07 25.24 11.60
N GLY A 118 12.55 25.14 12.83
CA GLY A 118 11.87 25.71 13.99
C GLY A 118 10.60 24.97 14.44
N ASP A 119 10.41 23.71 14.00
CA ASP A 119 9.27 22.86 14.36
C ASP A 119 9.26 22.37 15.83
N GLY A 120 10.28 22.73 16.62
CA GLY A 120 10.44 22.34 18.02
C GLY A 120 10.94 20.91 18.23
N GLY A 121 11.20 20.14 17.17
CA GLY A 121 11.70 18.77 17.26
C GLY A 121 13.22 18.68 17.51
N ALA A 122 13.76 17.46 17.41
CA ALA A 122 15.18 17.19 17.65
C ALA A 122 16.14 18.05 16.80
N SER A 123 17.35 18.32 17.29
CA SER A 123 18.37 19.06 16.52
C SER A 123 19.17 18.21 15.54
N ALA A 124 18.94 16.89 15.52
CA ALA A 124 19.62 15.92 14.67
C ALA A 124 18.59 15.17 13.82
N SER A 125 19.09 14.52 12.77
CA SER A 125 18.38 13.44 12.07
C SER A 125 18.55 12.13 12.82
N GLY A 126 17.71 11.15 12.50
CA GLY A 126 17.81 9.82 13.10
C GLY A 126 16.97 8.81 12.36
N ALA A 127 17.34 7.54 12.51
CA ALA A 127 16.60 6.38 12.08
C ALA A 127 16.32 5.46 13.27
N THR A 128 15.20 4.76 13.23
CA THR A 128 14.91 3.67 14.17
C THR A 128 15.95 2.56 14.02
N PRO A 129 16.43 1.97 15.12
CA PRO A 129 17.15 0.72 15.06
C PRO A 129 16.28 -0.34 14.39
N PHE A 130 16.81 -1.03 13.38
CA PHE A 130 16.16 -2.22 12.85
C PHE A 130 16.54 -3.41 13.71
N ASP A 131 15.59 -3.89 14.52
CA ASP A 131 15.75 -5.07 15.36
C ASP A 131 14.54 -5.99 15.27
N SER A 132 14.68 -7.21 15.78
CA SER A 132 13.61 -8.21 15.76
C SER A 132 12.38 -7.84 16.61
N GLU A 133 12.48 -6.84 17.49
CA GLU A 133 11.37 -6.37 18.33
C GLU A 133 10.53 -5.29 17.64
N HIS A 134 11.10 -4.59 16.66
CA HIS A 134 10.50 -3.46 15.93
C HIS A 134 10.64 -3.61 14.41
N ALA A 135 10.61 -4.84 13.91
CA ALA A 135 10.92 -5.14 12.51
C ALA A 135 9.88 -4.58 11.51
N ASP A 136 8.71 -4.13 11.98
CA ASP A 136 7.72 -3.36 11.21
C ASP A 136 7.88 -1.84 11.36
N LYS A 137 8.67 -1.34 12.32
CA LYS A 137 8.73 0.08 12.70
C LYS A 137 10.01 0.74 12.24
N THR A 138 10.15 0.82 10.93
CA THR A 138 11.25 1.43 10.17
C THR A 138 10.94 2.88 9.84
N PHE A 139 11.37 3.77 10.74
CA PHE A 139 11.18 5.21 10.59
C PHE A 139 12.50 5.95 10.44
N VAL A 140 12.47 7.01 9.64
CA VAL A 140 13.56 7.98 9.53
C VAL A 140 12.98 9.38 9.75
N HIS A 141 13.68 10.26 10.46
CA HIS A 141 13.38 11.68 10.40
C HIS A 141 14.61 12.48 10.00
N LEU A 142 14.40 13.47 9.15
CA LEU A 142 15.44 14.37 8.68
C LEU A 142 15.10 15.80 9.09
N ILE A 143 16.05 16.51 9.70
CA ILE A 143 15.92 17.98 9.76
C ILE A 143 16.00 18.55 8.34
N LYS A 144 15.41 19.73 8.12
CA LYS A 144 15.34 20.38 6.80
C LYS A 144 16.60 20.24 5.95
N TRP A 145 17.74 20.66 6.49
CA TRP A 145 19.03 20.74 5.79
C TRP A 145 19.72 19.39 5.57
N HIS A 146 19.14 18.30 6.09
CA HIS A 146 19.68 16.95 6.02
C HIS A 146 19.01 16.10 4.94
N MET A 147 18.08 16.65 4.14
CA MET A 147 17.60 16.00 2.92
C MET A 147 18.64 16.18 1.80
N ASN A 148 19.75 15.45 1.92
CA ASN A 148 20.82 15.42 0.92
C ASN A 148 21.38 13.99 0.80
N PRO A 149 22.07 13.64 -0.31
CA PRO A 149 22.44 12.26 -0.59
C PRO A 149 23.28 11.60 0.51
N ARG A 150 24.19 12.35 1.14
CA ARG A 150 25.06 11.81 2.20
C ARG A 150 24.27 11.48 3.45
N VAL A 151 23.44 12.39 3.94
CA VAL A 151 22.72 12.18 5.20
C VAL A 151 21.57 11.20 5.00
N VAL A 152 20.87 11.22 3.86
CA VAL A 152 19.87 10.21 3.53
C VAL A 152 20.51 8.81 3.50
N SER A 153 21.68 8.66 2.86
CA SER A 153 22.43 7.39 2.86
C SER A 153 22.84 6.96 4.28
N HIS A 154 23.18 7.91 5.15
CA HIS A 154 23.55 7.62 6.55
C HIS A 154 22.37 7.08 7.35
N GLU A 155 21.23 7.76 7.33
CA GLU A 155 20.07 7.33 8.13
C GLU A 155 19.48 6.02 7.60
N LEU A 156 19.44 5.83 6.28
CA LEU A 156 19.02 4.55 5.69
C LEU A 156 20.03 3.43 5.96
N GLY A 157 21.32 3.76 6.13
CA GLY A 157 22.36 2.80 6.49
C GLY A 157 22.13 2.21 7.88
N HIS A 158 21.66 2.99 8.84
CA HIS A 158 21.24 2.48 10.15
C HIS A 158 20.14 1.42 10.07
N LEU A 159 19.18 1.57 9.15
CA LEU A 159 18.13 0.55 8.95
C LEU A 159 18.72 -0.77 8.47
N LEU A 160 19.82 -0.73 7.73
CA LEU A 160 20.54 -1.91 7.25
C LEU A 160 21.56 -2.45 8.28
N GLY A 161 21.66 -1.86 9.46
CA GLY A 161 22.60 -2.26 10.51
C GLY A 161 23.93 -1.52 10.51
N GLY A 162 24.07 -0.45 9.71
CA GLY A 162 25.23 0.44 9.75
C GLY A 162 25.41 1.10 11.11
N ALA A 163 26.67 1.30 11.51
CA ALA A 163 27.02 1.82 12.81
C ALA A 163 28.15 2.85 12.77
N HIS A 164 28.02 3.90 13.59
CA HIS A 164 28.96 5.03 13.61
C HIS A 164 30.40 4.64 13.89
N HIS A 165 30.60 3.71 14.84
CA HIS A 165 31.93 3.27 15.29
C HIS A 165 32.66 2.39 14.27
N VAL A 166 31.97 1.98 13.20
CA VAL A 166 32.47 1.13 12.11
C VAL A 166 32.76 1.98 10.86
N GLY A 167 32.32 3.24 10.86
CA GLY A 167 32.67 4.20 9.82
C GLY A 167 34.18 4.48 9.79
N LEU A 168 34.74 4.57 8.60
CA LEU A 168 36.14 4.95 8.41
C LEU A 168 36.35 6.41 8.79
N GLN A 169 37.43 6.68 9.53
CA GLN A 169 38.07 7.99 9.63
C GLN A 169 39.56 7.82 9.34
N ALA A 170 40.07 8.49 8.31
CA ALA A 170 41.47 8.35 7.89
C ALA A 170 42.03 9.66 7.33
N VAL A 171 43.31 9.64 6.95
CA VAL A 171 43.97 10.75 6.23
C VAL A 171 44.42 10.22 4.88
N ALA A 172 44.11 10.96 3.81
CA ALA A 172 44.50 10.61 2.46
C ALA A 172 45.05 11.83 1.71
N ASN A 173 45.99 11.59 0.79
CA ASN A 173 46.47 12.62 -0.11
C ASN A 173 45.53 12.74 -1.31
N MET A 174 44.84 13.87 -1.43
CA MET A 174 43.77 14.03 -2.43
C MET A 174 43.64 15.45 -2.96
N SER A 175 43.14 15.54 -4.18
CA SER A 175 42.69 16.75 -4.85
C SER A 175 41.18 16.89 -4.70
N TYR A 176 40.71 18.08 -4.35
CA TYR A 176 39.30 18.46 -4.24
C TYR A 176 38.93 19.37 -5.41
N ASP A 177 37.96 18.95 -6.23
CA ASP A 177 37.51 19.65 -7.45
C ASP A 177 38.65 20.04 -8.41
N GLY A 178 39.68 19.19 -8.51
CA GLY A 178 40.82 19.42 -9.40
C GLY A 178 41.84 20.45 -8.87
N GLY A 179 41.75 20.82 -7.59
CA GLY A 179 42.77 21.60 -6.90
C GLY A 179 44.07 20.81 -6.62
N ASP A 180 44.96 21.40 -5.83
CA ASP A 180 46.22 20.75 -5.44
C ASP A 180 46.00 19.51 -4.57
N PHE A 181 46.93 18.56 -4.67
CA PHE A 181 46.94 17.38 -3.81
C PHE A 181 47.47 17.73 -2.42
N GLU A 182 46.64 17.50 -1.41
CA GLU A 182 46.97 17.78 -0.01
C GLU A 182 46.48 16.64 0.89
N LEU A 183 47.11 16.48 2.06
CA LEU A 183 46.64 15.58 3.09
C LEU A 183 45.35 16.12 3.69
N ARG A 184 44.26 15.35 3.59
CA ARG A 184 42.94 15.70 4.10
C ARG A 184 42.37 14.58 4.94
N GLU A 185 41.62 14.96 5.97
CA GLU A 185 40.81 14.02 6.74
C GLU A 185 39.64 13.53 5.88
N ILE A 186 39.49 12.21 5.76
CA ILE A 186 38.42 11.56 5.01
C ILE A 186 37.54 10.74 5.94
N ARG A 187 36.24 10.70 5.63
CA ARG A 187 35.24 9.96 6.40
C ARG A 187 34.29 9.20 5.46
N SER A 188 33.93 7.97 5.81
CA SER A 188 32.83 7.26 5.12
C SER A 188 31.46 7.78 5.57
N ILE A 189 30.39 7.36 4.88
CA ILE A 189 29.00 7.82 5.14
C ILE A 189 28.60 7.64 6.61
N GLU A 190 28.81 6.46 7.20
CA GLU A 190 28.37 6.13 8.56
C GLU A 190 29.17 6.82 9.67
N THR A 191 30.28 7.48 9.35
CA THR A 191 31.12 8.09 10.38
C THR A 191 30.38 9.26 11.06
N SER A 192 30.27 9.23 12.38
CA SER A 192 29.61 10.29 13.18
C SER A 192 30.36 10.58 14.48
N GLN A 193 30.34 11.85 14.91
CA GLN A 193 30.86 12.34 16.21
C GLN A 193 32.33 12.01 16.55
N VAL A 194 33.17 11.75 15.55
CA VAL A 194 34.61 11.52 15.76
C VAL A 194 35.40 12.83 15.85
N SER A 195 36.40 12.86 16.74
CA SER A 195 37.32 14.00 16.91
C SER A 195 38.16 14.20 15.65
N SER A 196 38.33 15.45 15.21
CA SER A 196 39.16 15.73 14.03
C SER A 196 40.59 15.24 14.21
N LEU A 197 41.19 14.77 13.12
CA LEU A 197 42.59 14.38 13.03
C LEU A 197 43.54 15.58 12.82
N GLY A 198 43.00 16.80 12.68
CA GLY A 198 43.78 18.03 12.52
C GLY A 198 44.22 18.34 11.08
N TYR A 199 43.58 17.73 10.08
CA TYR A 199 43.89 17.90 8.64
C TYR A 199 42.82 18.73 7.90
N GLY A 200 42.34 19.79 8.55
CA GLY A 200 41.30 20.68 8.02
C GLY A 200 39.88 20.09 8.13
N SER A 201 38.95 20.65 7.35
CA SER A 201 37.57 20.16 7.29
C SER A 201 37.53 18.75 6.69
N ALA A 202 36.87 17.83 7.38
CA ALA A 202 36.73 16.45 6.92
C ALA A 202 35.91 16.38 5.62
N LEU A 203 36.39 15.58 4.68
CA LEU A 203 35.70 15.26 3.43
C LEU A 203 34.99 13.92 3.58
N TYR A 204 33.66 13.95 3.45
CA TYR A 204 32.86 12.73 3.46
C TYR A 204 32.87 12.12 2.07
N LEU A 205 33.40 10.91 1.96
CA LEU A 205 33.33 10.11 0.75
C LEU A 205 31.90 9.58 0.63
N TRP A 206 31.33 9.65 -0.56
CA TRP A 206 29.98 9.12 -0.81
C TRP A 206 30.04 7.61 -1.05
N LEU A 207 30.54 6.89 -0.05
CA LEU A 207 30.65 5.43 0.01
C LEU A 207 30.66 4.97 1.47
N PHE A 208 30.25 3.73 1.68
CA PHE A 208 30.33 3.04 2.97
C PHE A 208 31.73 2.43 3.17
N SER A 209 32.15 2.31 4.43
CA SER A 209 33.43 1.68 4.74
C SER A 209 33.41 0.18 4.44
N ASP A 210 34.50 -0.34 3.87
CA ASP A 210 34.63 -1.73 3.43
C ASP A 210 36.07 -2.23 3.63
N ALA A 211 36.22 -3.31 4.39
CA ALA A 211 37.49 -3.94 4.73
C ALA A 211 38.32 -4.37 3.51
N ASN A 212 37.65 -4.65 2.38
CA ASN A 212 38.25 -5.23 1.18
C ASN A 212 38.31 -4.24 0.01
N ALA A 213 37.84 -3.00 0.19
CA ALA A 213 37.83 -2.00 -0.87
C ALA A 213 39.00 -1.02 -0.78
N THR A 214 39.56 -0.72 -1.94
CA THR A 214 40.46 0.43 -2.13
C THR A 214 39.86 1.34 -3.20
N VAL A 215 39.92 2.64 -2.96
CA VAL A 215 39.51 3.64 -3.95
C VAL A 215 40.74 4.13 -4.70
N SER A 216 40.65 4.12 -6.02
CA SER A 216 41.64 4.70 -6.93
C SER A 216 40.97 5.67 -7.89
N GLY A 217 41.55 6.85 -8.10
CA GLY A 217 41.01 7.87 -9.00
C GLY A 217 39.98 8.77 -8.32
N SER A 218 38.96 9.20 -9.07
CA SER A 218 37.98 10.19 -8.62
C SER A 218 36.70 9.53 -8.11
N ILE A 219 36.19 9.99 -6.98
CA ILE A 219 34.88 9.62 -6.43
C ILE A 219 34.10 10.85 -5.95
N PRO A 220 32.76 10.76 -5.90
CA PRO A 220 31.94 11.78 -5.25
C PRO A 220 32.25 11.89 -3.76
N CYS A 221 32.31 13.12 -3.28
CA CYS A 221 32.51 13.46 -1.88
C CYS A 221 31.85 14.79 -1.54
N GLY A 222 31.80 15.12 -0.25
CA GLY A 222 31.21 16.36 0.25
C GLY A 222 30.18 16.09 1.35
N TYR A 223 29.81 17.13 2.08
CA TYR A 223 28.85 17.00 3.18
C TYR A 223 27.39 17.14 2.72
N GLY A 224 27.10 18.11 1.84
CA GLY A 224 25.74 18.39 1.34
C GLY A 224 25.67 18.40 -0.19
N SER A 225 26.62 19.08 -0.84
CA SER A 225 26.75 19.11 -2.31
C SER A 225 27.77 18.07 -2.79
N GLU A 226 27.57 17.58 -4.02
CA GLU A 226 28.51 16.67 -4.67
C GLU A 226 29.75 17.43 -5.16
N HIS A 227 30.92 16.94 -4.76
CA HIS A 227 32.23 17.38 -5.21
C HIS A 227 33.06 16.19 -5.67
N ILE A 228 34.13 16.45 -6.43
CA ILE A 228 34.99 15.42 -6.98
C ILE A 228 36.26 15.31 -6.13
N CYS A 229 36.39 14.22 -5.39
CA CYS A 229 37.62 13.88 -4.66
C CYS A 229 38.48 12.92 -5.48
N THR A 230 39.68 13.34 -5.86
CA THR A 230 40.63 12.51 -6.61
C THR A 230 41.77 12.07 -5.72
N PHE A 231 41.96 10.77 -5.58
CA PHE A 231 43.01 10.17 -4.78
C PHE A 231 44.34 10.15 -5.53
N ALA A 232 45.43 10.52 -4.86
CA ALA A 232 46.78 10.48 -5.44
C ALA A 232 47.26 9.04 -5.70
N GLU A 233 46.80 8.12 -4.86
CA GLU A 233 47.18 6.73 -4.84
C GLU A 233 46.02 5.85 -4.34
N PRO A 234 46.00 4.55 -4.68
CA PRO A 234 44.99 3.63 -4.15
C PRO A 234 44.95 3.69 -2.63
N THR A 235 43.80 4.07 -2.08
CA THR A 235 43.62 4.30 -0.64
C THR A 235 42.58 3.33 -0.09
N PRO A 236 42.89 2.55 0.96
CA PRO A 236 41.90 1.71 1.64
C PRO A 236 40.76 2.54 2.20
N VAL A 237 39.53 2.05 2.05
CA VAL A 237 38.33 2.70 2.58
C VAL A 237 37.65 1.92 3.70
N GLY A 238 38.40 1.04 4.35
CA GLY A 238 37.98 0.26 5.51
C GLY A 238 39.08 -0.70 5.94
N ASP A 239 38.83 -1.39 7.05
CA ASP A 239 39.61 -2.51 7.54
C ASP A 239 38.69 -3.49 8.30
N GLU A 240 39.25 -4.53 8.90
CA GLU A 240 38.50 -5.56 9.65
C GLU A 240 37.65 -5.02 10.81
N ASN A 241 37.95 -3.82 11.34
CA ASN A 241 37.18 -3.15 12.38
C ASN A 241 36.30 -2.01 11.83
N HIS A 242 36.51 -1.62 10.57
CA HIS A 242 35.85 -0.50 9.91
C HIS A 242 35.24 -0.94 8.58
N SER A 243 34.25 -1.84 8.62
CA SER A 243 33.53 -2.35 7.45
C SER A 243 32.02 -2.32 7.69
N ASN A 244 31.38 -1.22 7.31
CA ASN A 244 29.91 -1.12 7.33
C ASN A 244 29.28 -1.99 6.25
N VAL A 245 29.96 -2.21 5.12
CA VAL A 245 29.45 -3.10 4.06
C VAL A 245 29.24 -4.51 4.60
N ASP A 246 30.20 -5.07 5.36
CA ASP A 246 30.05 -6.41 5.94
C ASP A 246 28.88 -6.47 6.95
N GLN A 247 28.67 -5.41 7.74
CA GLN A 247 27.54 -5.34 8.67
C GLN A 247 26.20 -5.26 7.93
N MET A 248 26.11 -4.42 6.91
CA MET A 248 24.88 -4.20 6.15
C MET A 248 24.47 -5.40 5.31
N LEU A 249 25.43 -6.14 4.77
CA LEU A 249 25.17 -7.40 4.06
C LEU A 249 24.80 -8.56 4.98
N GLY A 250 25.20 -8.50 6.25
CA GLY A 250 24.85 -9.47 7.30
C GLY A 250 23.55 -9.15 8.04
N GLY A 251 22.97 -7.97 7.84
CA GLY A 251 21.76 -7.49 8.50
C GLY A 251 20.49 -8.25 8.08
N ALA A 252 19.45 -8.17 8.93
CA ALA A 252 18.15 -8.74 8.59
C ALA A 252 17.51 -7.96 7.41
N SER A 253 16.81 -8.67 6.54
CA SER A 253 16.27 -8.11 5.30
C SER A 253 14.96 -7.34 5.56
N ILE A 254 15.00 -6.01 5.44
CA ILE A 254 13.81 -5.13 5.53
C ILE A 254 12.75 -5.54 4.50
N SER A 255 13.18 -5.90 3.28
CA SER A 255 12.31 -6.31 2.16
C SER A 255 11.53 -7.62 2.40
N GLY A 256 11.90 -8.42 3.41
CA GLY A 256 11.31 -9.73 3.68
C GLY A 256 10.32 -9.77 4.85
N HIS A 257 10.04 -8.64 5.49
CA HIS A 257 9.24 -8.62 6.73
C HIS A 257 7.72 -8.53 6.52
N ARG A 258 7.24 -8.60 5.28
CA ARG A 258 5.80 -8.60 4.98
C ARG A 258 5.24 -10.02 5.00
N ASP A 259 4.57 -10.35 6.10
CA ASP A 259 3.76 -11.56 6.23
C ASP A 259 2.54 -11.48 5.31
N GLY A 260 2.69 -11.97 4.07
CA GLY A 260 1.61 -12.61 3.32
C GLY A 260 0.38 -11.81 2.87
N THR A 261 0.20 -10.54 3.24
CA THR A 261 -0.94 -9.74 2.77
C THR A 261 -0.55 -8.97 1.52
N GLU A 262 -0.98 -9.48 0.36
CA GLU A 262 -1.06 -8.74 -0.89
C GLU A 262 -1.80 -7.42 -0.64
N TYR A 263 -1.11 -6.29 -0.78
CA TYR A 263 -1.81 -5.03 -0.98
C TYR A 263 -2.57 -5.11 -2.30
N PRO A 264 -3.83 -4.64 -2.36
CA PRO A 264 -4.57 -4.61 -3.61
C PRO A 264 -3.74 -3.82 -4.62
N ALA A 265 -3.45 -4.46 -5.74
CA ALA A 265 -2.83 -3.81 -6.87
C ALA A 265 -3.58 -2.51 -7.17
N ARG A 266 -2.85 -1.46 -7.55
CA ARG A 266 -3.45 -0.26 -8.12
C ARG A 266 -4.09 -0.69 -9.45
N VAL A 267 -5.37 -1.07 -9.41
CA VAL A 267 -6.13 -1.42 -10.61
C VAL A 267 -6.60 -0.10 -11.21
N ASP A 268 -6.37 0.11 -12.50
CA ASP A 268 -6.84 1.28 -13.26
C ASP A 268 -8.39 1.37 -13.37
N GLU A 269 -9.12 0.52 -12.64
CA GLU A 269 -10.58 0.49 -12.57
C GLU A 269 -11.08 1.24 -11.34
N VAL A 270 -11.91 2.25 -11.59
CA VAL A 270 -12.51 3.14 -10.60
C VAL A 270 -13.25 2.40 -9.47
N ILE A 271 -13.94 1.32 -9.83
CA ILE A 271 -14.55 0.35 -8.90
C ILE A 271 -13.99 -1.01 -9.28
N SER A 272 -13.48 -1.73 -8.30
CA SER A 272 -12.91 -3.06 -8.47
C SER A 272 -13.34 -3.98 -7.33
N GLY A 273 -13.18 -5.29 -7.52
CA GLY A 273 -13.53 -6.28 -6.51
C GLY A 273 -14.16 -7.54 -7.09
N SER A 274 -14.85 -8.29 -6.23
CA SER A 274 -15.58 -9.50 -6.63
C SER A 274 -16.64 -9.86 -5.59
N SER A 275 -17.67 -10.58 -6.01
CA SER A 275 -18.68 -11.17 -5.14
C SER A 275 -18.93 -12.63 -5.49
N GLY A 276 -19.36 -13.40 -4.50
CA GLY A 276 -19.50 -14.84 -4.56
C GLY A 276 -20.72 -15.31 -3.79
N LEU A 277 -21.59 -16.07 -4.45
CA LEU A 277 -22.67 -16.84 -3.83
C LEU A 277 -22.42 -18.32 -4.06
N GLU A 278 -22.25 -19.09 -2.99
CA GLU A 278 -22.11 -20.54 -3.06
C GLU A 278 -23.29 -21.22 -2.36
N ILE A 279 -24.08 -21.97 -3.13
CA ILE A 279 -25.16 -22.80 -2.58
C ILE A 279 -24.56 -24.16 -2.21
N ILE A 280 -24.64 -24.51 -0.92
CA ILE A 280 -23.96 -25.66 -0.34
C ILE A 280 -24.85 -26.90 -0.39
N ASP A 281 -26.12 -26.73 0.02
CA ASP A 281 -27.07 -27.83 0.12
C ASP A 281 -27.72 -28.18 -1.23
N LEU A 282 -28.15 -29.43 -1.37
CA LEU A 282 -28.97 -29.85 -2.50
C LEU A 282 -30.27 -29.02 -2.57
N ILE A 283 -30.59 -28.53 -3.77
CA ILE A 283 -31.73 -27.64 -3.98
C ILE A 283 -33.04 -28.44 -4.08
N GLU A 284 -33.53 -28.98 -2.97
CA GLU A 284 -34.76 -29.78 -2.94
C GLU A 284 -36.04 -28.91 -3.00
N GLN A 285 -37.22 -29.54 -3.11
CA GLN A 285 -38.52 -28.85 -3.05
C GLN A 285 -38.94 -28.64 -1.60
N SER A 286 -39.48 -27.44 -1.30
CA SER A 286 -40.01 -27.11 0.03
C SER A 286 -39.00 -27.39 1.15
N ALA A 287 -37.75 -26.99 0.93
CA ALA A 287 -36.61 -27.29 1.79
C ALA A 287 -35.84 -26.02 2.16
N SER A 288 -35.16 -26.10 3.31
CA SER A 288 -34.19 -25.11 3.75
C SER A 288 -32.85 -25.40 3.09
N ILE A 289 -32.17 -24.36 2.62
CA ILE A 289 -30.90 -24.46 1.88
C ILE A 289 -29.85 -23.59 2.53
N ALA A 290 -28.72 -24.16 2.90
CA ALA A 290 -27.54 -23.42 3.30
C ALA A 290 -26.78 -22.88 2.07
N ALA A 291 -26.34 -21.62 2.19
CA ALA A 291 -25.46 -20.96 1.25
C ALA A 291 -24.43 -20.09 1.98
N SER A 292 -23.38 -19.68 1.29
CA SER A 292 -22.39 -18.72 1.77
C SER A 292 -22.30 -17.53 0.81
N TRP A 293 -22.06 -16.36 1.38
CA TRP A 293 -21.84 -15.12 0.66
C TRP A 293 -20.47 -14.55 0.99
N THR A 294 -19.76 -14.10 -0.03
CA THR A 294 -18.52 -13.34 0.10
C THR A 294 -18.55 -12.16 -0.87
N ALA A 295 -18.06 -11.01 -0.46
CA ALA A 295 -17.84 -9.90 -1.37
C ALA A 295 -16.66 -9.03 -0.92
N SER A 296 -16.05 -8.36 -1.89
CA SER A 296 -15.03 -7.35 -1.71
C SER A 296 -15.24 -6.27 -2.76
N VAL A 297 -15.30 -5.01 -2.32
CA VAL A 297 -15.52 -3.83 -3.17
C VAL A 297 -14.50 -2.79 -2.79
N ALA A 298 -13.73 -2.30 -3.76
CA ALA A 298 -12.81 -1.17 -3.63
C ALA A 298 -13.21 -0.09 -4.64
N VAL A 299 -13.20 1.16 -4.19
CA VAL A 299 -13.66 2.33 -4.94
C VAL A 299 -12.64 3.45 -4.79
N HIS A 300 -12.35 4.18 -5.86
CA HIS A 300 -11.50 5.36 -5.76
C HIS A 300 -12.05 6.42 -4.80
N ASP A 301 -11.15 7.09 -4.09
CA ASP A 301 -11.48 8.12 -3.09
C ASP A 301 -12.21 9.34 -3.66
N GLU A 302 -12.13 9.57 -4.97
CA GLU A 302 -12.86 10.62 -5.69
C GLU A 302 -14.38 10.39 -5.72
N TYR A 303 -14.84 9.16 -5.44
CA TYR A 303 -16.26 8.83 -5.33
C TYR A 303 -16.72 8.90 -3.88
N GLY A 304 -17.74 9.71 -3.64
CA GLY A 304 -18.37 9.80 -2.34
C GLY A 304 -19.25 8.58 -2.02
N SER A 305 -19.34 8.29 -0.72
CA SER A 305 -20.32 7.35 -0.17
C SER A 305 -21.69 8.02 -0.08
N ASP A 306 -22.73 7.24 -0.35
CA ASP A 306 -24.13 7.60 -0.11
C ASP A 306 -24.52 7.60 1.38
N LEU A 307 -23.61 7.13 2.26
CA LEU A 307 -23.80 7.12 3.71
C LEU A 307 -23.58 8.50 4.36
N LEU A 308 -22.97 9.43 3.64
CA LEU A 308 -22.69 10.79 4.08
C LEU A 308 -23.32 11.81 3.10
N ALA A 309 -23.56 13.03 3.58
CA ALA A 309 -24.03 14.11 2.73
C ALA A 309 -22.97 14.51 1.70
N ASP A 310 -23.37 15.27 0.66
CA ASP A 310 -22.46 15.84 -0.33
C ASP A 310 -21.58 14.80 -1.07
N GLN A 311 -22.24 13.75 -1.61
CA GLN A 311 -21.60 12.65 -2.35
C GLN A 311 -20.66 13.07 -3.49
N ASN A 312 -20.81 14.29 -4.00
CA ASN A 312 -19.96 14.86 -5.03
C ASN A 312 -18.56 15.30 -4.55
N LEU A 313 -18.27 15.26 -3.24
CA LEU A 313 -16.99 15.72 -2.67
C LEU A 313 -15.88 14.64 -2.65
N GLY A 314 -16.21 13.38 -2.97
CA GLY A 314 -15.32 12.24 -2.74
C GLY A 314 -15.34 11.79 -1.28
N VAL A 315 -15.07 10.51 -1.01
CA VAL A 315 -15.29 9.93 0.33
C VAL A 315 -14.45 10.62 1.40
N ARG A 316 -13.20 10.97 1.09
CA ARG A 316 -12.27 11.53 2.08
C ARG A 316 -12.74 12.90 2.54
N ALA A 317 -13.19 13.73 1.61
CA ALA A 317 -13.73 15.05 1.93
C ALA A 317 -15.05 14.93 2.71
N GLN A 318 -15.91 13.97 2.38
CA GLN A 318 -17.11 13.71 3.17
C GLN A 318 -16.77 13.30 4.60
N ILE A 319 -15.78 12.43 4.78
CA ILE A 319 -15.34 11.97 6.11
C ILE A 319 -14.78 13.13 6.92
N ASP A 320 -13.81 13.85 6.36
CA ASP A 320 -13.19 15.03 7.00
C ASP A 320 -14.24 16.09 7.38
N GLN A 321 -15.21 16.36 6.49
CA GLN A 321 -16.23 17.38 6.72
C GLN A 321 -17.38 16.95 7.66
N HIS A 322 -17.81 15.69 7.60
CA HIS A 322 -19.04 15.23 8.30
C HIS A 322 -18.77 14.36 9.52
N LEU A 323 -17.62 13.68 9.56
CA LEU A 323 -17.20 12.83 10.68
C LEU A 323 -15.96 13.40 11.39
N GLY A 324 -15.36 14.44 10.82
CA GLY A 324 -14.12 15.05 11.26
C GLY A 324 -14.22 16.52 11.63
N ASP A 325 -13.07 17.19 11.62
CA ASP A 325 -12.92 18.61 11.95
C ASP A 325 -12.75 19.51 10.71
N GLY A 326 -12.73 18.95 9.50
CA GLY A 326 -12.59 19.67 8.24
C GLY A 326 -11.21 20.29 8.04
N ASN A 327 -10.17 19.71 8.64
CA ASN A 327 -8.79 20.21 8.57
C ASN A 327 -8.06 19.80 7.28
N GLY A 328 -8.71 19.02 6.39
CA GLY A 328 -8.12 18.52 5.16
C GLY A 328 -7.32 17.22 5.33
N TRP A 329 -7.45 16.54 6.48
CA TRP A 329 -6.75 15.32 6.84
C TRP A 329 -7.70 14.31 7.48
N VAL A 330 -7.82 13.12 6.88
CA VAL A 330 -8.57 12.01 7.47
C VAL A 330 -7.67 11.24 8.43
N SER A 331 -7.92 11.45 9.72
CA SER A 331 -7.26 10.84 10.88
C SER A 331 -7.80 9.46 11.25
N LEU A 332 -7.11 8.74 12.14
CA LEU A 332 -7.57 7.44 12.63
C LEU A 332 -8.98 7.47 13.26
N PRO A 333 -9.34 8.43 14.12
CA PRO A 333 -10.69 8.53 14.66
C PRO A 333 -11.77 8.70 13.58
N GLU A 334 -11.48 9.48 12.55
CA GLU A 334 -12.40 9.73 11.44
C GLU A 334 -12.58 8.48 10.56
N VAL A 335 -11.47 7.78 10.27
CA VAL A 335 -11.51 6.45 9.63
C VAL A 335 -12.35 5.49 10.47
N ALA A 336 -12.14 5.43 11.79
CA ALA A 336 -12.89 4.52 12.67
C ALA A 336 -14.39 4.83 12.68
N ASN A 337 -14.76 6.11 12.72
CA ASN A 337 -16.16 6.55 12.65
C ASN A 337 -16.80 6.17 11.31
N PHE A 338 -16.09 6.37 10.20
CA PHE A 338 -16.59 5.99 8.88
C PHE A 338 -16.70 4.47 8.72
N SER A 339 -15.70 3.73 9.19
CA SER A 339 -15.72 2.26 9.19
C SER A 339 -16.89 1.71 10.00
N ALA A 340 -17.21 2.32 11.15
CA ALA A 340 -18.40 1.95 11.91
C ALA A 340 -19.71 2.25 11.16
N LEU A 341 -19.77 3.36 10.42
CA LEU A 341 -20.92 3.71 9.59
C LEU A 341 -21.13 2.70 8.47
N VAL A 342 -20.07 2.38 7.71
CA VAL A 342 -20.13 1.36 6.65
C VAL A 342 -20.49 -0.01 7.22
N ALA A 343 -19.84 -0.45 8.29
CA ALA A 343 -20.15 -1.72 8.95
C ALA A 343 -21.61 -1.79 9.41
N SER A 344 -22.17 -0.69 9.94
CA SER A 344 -23.57 -0.63 10.33
C SER A 344 -24.54 -0.70 9.14
N ALA A 345 -24.21 -0.04 8.03
CA ALA A 345 -25.01 -0.04 6.82
C ALA A 345 -24.98 -1.39 6.09
N ARG A 346 -23.88 -2.13 6.23
CA ARG A 346 -23.67 -3.46 5.63
C ARG A 346 -24.03 -4.62 6.58
N ASN A 347 -24.53 -4.33 7.78
CA ASN A 347 -25.04 -5.34 8.72
C ASN A 347 -26.52 -5.67 8.43
N TRP A 348 -26.74 -6.42 7.36
CA TRP A 348 -28.07 -6.87 6.94
C TRP A 348 -28.34 -8.31 7.38
N THR A 349 -29.63 -8.63 7.55
CA THR A 349 -30.11 -10.01 7.75
C THR A 349 -30.91 -10.53 6.56
N ASP A 350 -31.40 -9.62 5.71
CA ASP A 350 -32.07 -9.92 4.45
C ASP A 350 -31.07 -9.76 3.29
N ALA A 351 -30.69 -10.87 2.66
CA ALA A 351 -29.70 -10.91 1.59
C ALA A 351 -30.11 -10.12 0.33
N SER A 352 -31.40 -9.87 0.13
CA SER A 352 -31.87 -9.02 -0.97
C SER A 352 -31.57 -7.54 -0.71
N THR A 353 -31.63 -7.10 0.55
CA THR A 353 -31.21 -5.74 0.94
C THR A 353 -29.68 -5.59 0.92
N GLY A 354 -28.96 -6.68 1.16
CA GLY A 354 -27.50 -6.73 1.08
C GLY A 354 -26.93 -6.70 -0.33
N GLY A 355 -27.74 -6.82 -1.37
CA GLY A 355 -27.25 -6.89 -2.75
C GLY A 355 -26.91 -8.30 -3.24
N CYS A 356 -27.14 -9.34 -2.43
CA CYS A 356 -26.98 -10.73 -2.88
C CYS A 356 -28.17 -11.17 -3.72
N CYS A 357 -29.25 -11.60 -3.06
CA CYS A 357 -30.11 -12.57 -3.71
C CYS A 357 -31.38 -12.96 -2.92
N SER A 358 -32.37 -13.43 -3.67
CA SER A 358 -33.51 -14.20 -3.16
C SER A 358 -33.69 -15.49 -3.97
N LEU A 359 -34.16 -16.55 -3.33
CA LEU A 359 -34.46 -17.83 -3.96
C LEU A 359 -35.97 -18.04 -3.94
N ASP A 360 -36.54 -18.33 -5.10
CA ASP A 360 -37.99 -18.52 -5.26
C ASP A 360 -38.80 -17.36 -4.68
N HIS A 361 -38.34 -16.13 -4.93
CA HIS A 361 -38.89 -14.87 -4.40
C HIS A 361 -38.87 -14.73 -2.88
N THR A 362 -38.14 -15.61 -2.18
CA THR A 362 -37.91 -15.54 -0.73
C THR A 362 -36.44 -15.18 -0.50
N ALA A 363 -36.18 -14.09 0.21
CA ALA A 363 -34.81 -13.66 0.50
C ALA A 363 -34.03 -14.75 1.23
N PHE A 364 -32.74 -14.89 0.92
CA PHE A 364 -31.85 -15.60 1.83
C PHE A 364 -31.73 -14.80 3.14
N GLU A 365 -31.73 -15.50 4.27
CA GLU A 365 -31.57 -14.90 5.58
C GLU A 365 -30.16 -15.15 6.14
N ALA A 366 -29.49 -14.10 6.60
CA ALA A 366 -28.24 -14.15 7.34
C ALA A 366 -28.54 -14.10 8.85
N ALA A 367 -28.96 -15.22 9.44
CA ALA A 367 -29.37 -15.27 10.86
C ALA A 367 -28.28 -14.84 11.85
N GLY A 368 -27.00 -15.00 11.47
CA GLY A 368 -25.84 -14.54 12.25
C GLY A 368 -25.41 -13.10 11.97
N GLY A 369 -26.10 -12.39 11.07
CA GLY A 369 -25.64 -11.13 10.49
C GLY A 369 -24.50 -11.33 9.49
N THR A 370 -23.91 -10.22 9.08
CA THR A 370 -22.72 -10.18 8.22
C THR A 370 -21.48 -9.82 9.03
N THR A 371 -20.33 -10.35 8.61
CA THR A 371 -19.02 -9.87 9.06
C THR A 371 -18.51 -8.89 8.02
N VAL A 372 -18.21 -7.65 8.42
CA VAL A 372 -17.81 -6.56 7.52
C VAL A 372 -16.48 -5.99 7.98
N GLU A 373 -15.52 -5.90 7.07
CA GLU A 373 -14.22 -5.27 7.30
C GLU A 373 -14.04 -4.11 6.33
N VAL A 374 -13.81 -2.92 6.85
CA VAL A 374 -13.67 -1.70 6.05
C VAL A 374 -12.20 -1.37 5.91
N PHE A 375 -11.77 -1.06 4.70
CA PHE A 375 -10.42 -0.58 4.41
C PHE A 375 -10.48 0.86 3.90
N LEU A 376 -9.86 1.76 4.65
CA LEU A 376 -9.70 3.16 4.30
C LEU A 376 -8.39 3.65 4.92
N ALA A 377 -7.59 4.32 4.10
CA ALA A 377 -6.33 4.90 4.52
C ALA A 377 -6.53 6.21 5.31
N VAL A 378 -5.76 6.41 6.38
CA VAL A 378 -5.51 7.76 6.89
C VAL A 378 -4.69 8.56 5.88
N GLY A 379 -4.78 9.88 5.94
CA GLY A 379 -4.08 10.73 4.99
C GLY A 379 -4.82 12.01 4.60
N PRO A 380 -4.21 12.84 3.75
CA PRO A 380 -4.81 14.09 3.31
C PRO A 380 -6.05 13.83 2.46
N VAL A 381 -7.00 14.76 2.46
CA VAL A 381 -8.22 14.68 1.65
C VAL A 381 -7.91 14.67 0.15
N ALA A 382 -6.88 15.41 -0.27
CA ALA A 382 -6.47 15.52 -1.67
C ALA A 382 -5.78 14.25 -2.22
N ARG A 383 -5.70 13.17 -1.44
CA ARG A 383 -5.02 11.93 -1.82
C ARG A 383 -5.90 11.07 -2.73
N ASN A 384 -5.30 10.52 -3.78
CA ASN A 384 -5.96 9.57 -4.69
C ASN A 384 -5.60 8.13 -4.33
N MET A 385 -6.36 7.53 -3.41
CA MET A 385 -6.32 6.11 -3.08
C MET A 385 -7.68 5.45 -3.35
N SER A 386 -7.89 4.27 -2.79
CA SER A 386 -9.18 3.61 -2.76
C SER A 386 -9.62 3.33 -1.33
N TRP A 387 -10.93 3.26 -1.16
CA TRP A 387 -11.61 2.82 0.04
C TRP A 387 -12.56 1.70 -0.31
N GLY A 388 -13.02 0.96 0.69
CA GLY A 388 -13.98 -0.09 0.42
C GLY A 388 -14.23 -0.99 1.62
N TRP A 389 -14.84 -2.13 1.36
CA TRP A 389 -15.07 -3.13 2.38
C TRP A 389 -15.07 -4.53 1.80
N SER A 390 -14.80 -5.50 2.67
CA SER A 390 -15.10 -6.91 2.43
C SER A 390 -16.23 -7.34 3.36
N GLU A 391 -17.02 -8.30 2.92
CA GLU A 391 -18.08 -8.88 3.75
C GLU A 391 -18.25 -10.38 3.53
N THR A 392 -18.66 -11.07 4.58
CA THR A 392 -19.02 -12.49 4.53
C THR A 392 -20.30 -12.76 5.31
N ALA A 393 -21.09 -13.72 4.86
CA ALA A 393 -22.31 -14.14 5.55
C ALA A 393 -22.61 -15.63 5.32
N VAL A 394 -23.22 -16.26 6.33
CA VAL A 394 -23.84 -17.58 6.21
C VAL A 394 -25.33 -17.37 5.97
N LEU A 395 -25.81 -17.90 4.86
CA LEU A 395 -27.16 -17.68 4.34
C LEU A 395 -28.02 -18.92 4.47
N VAL A 396 -29.31 -18.72 4.77
CA VAL A 396 -30.34 -19.75 4.75
C VAL A 396 -31.47 -19.32 3.84
N GLY A 397 -31.72 -20.10 2.79
CA GLY A 397 -32.81 -19.88 1.84
C GLY A 397 -33.93 -20.90 2.03
N GLN A 398 -35.11 -20.59 1.49
CA GLN A 398 -36.24 -21.52 1.43
C GLN A 398 -36.65 -21.71 -0.02
N THR A 399 -36.88 -22.96 -0.44
CA THR A 399 -37.45 -23.27 -1.75
C THR A 399 -38.94 -23.49 -1.67
N ASP A 400 -39.62 -23.25 -2.78
CA ASP A 400 -41.04 -23.59 -2.90
C ASP A 400 -41.27 -24.98 -3.53
N GLY A 401 -42.51 -25.26 -3.93
CA GLY A 401 -42.92 -26.53 -4.54
C GLY A 401 -42.60 -26.68 -6.03
N ARG A 402 -41.97 -25.70 -6.70
CA ARG A 402 -41.66 -25.78 -8.14
C ARG A 402 -40.59 -26.83 -8.43
N SER A 403 -40.49 -27.29 -9.68
CA SER A 403 -39.38 -28.15 -10.12
C SER A 403 -38.17 -27.35 -10.63
N THR A 404 -38.40 -26.11 -11.07
CA THR A 404 -37.38 -25.14 -11.46
C THR A 404 -37.24 -24.06 -10.37
N ARG A 405 -36.02 -23.54 -10.22
CA ARG A 405 -35.67 -22.58 -9.17
C ARG A 405 -35.39 -21.23 -9.78
N LEU A 406 -35.82 -20.17 -9.10
CA LEU A 406 -35.56 -18.80 -9.51
C LEU A 406 -34.59 -18.17 -8.51
N LEU A 407 -33.42 -17.76 -8.99
CA LEU A 407 -32.49 -16.95 -8.21
C LEU A 407 -32.60 -15.51 -8.71
N ASP A 408 -33.16 -14.63 -7.88
CA ASP A 408 -33.33 -13.23 -8.20
C ASP A 408 -32.20 -12.40 -7.56
N LEU A 409 -31.54 -11.59 -8.38
CA LEU A 409 -30.52 -10.65 -7.95
C LEU A 409 -31.12 -9.23 -7.87
N PRO A 410 -30.97 -8.51 -6.75
CA PRO A 410 -31.41 -7.13 -6.62
C PRO A 410 -30.60 -6.23 -7.57
N ARG A 411 -31.27 -5.23 -8.16
CA ARG A 411 -30.66 -4.19 -8.99
C ARG A 411 -31.11 -2.82 -8.49
N SER A 412 -30.49 -2.38 -7.42
CA SER A 412 -30.76 -1.14 -6.69
C SER A 412 -29.80 -0.01 -7.04
N GLY A 413 -28.71 -0.30 -7.77
CA GLY A 413 -27.67 0.68 -8.12
C GLY A 413 -26.66 0.91 -7.01
N GLY A 414 -26.50 -0.03 -6.08
CA GLY A 414 -25.48 0.01 -5.04
C GLY A 414 -24.10 -0.41 -5.55
N LEU A 415 -23.03 0.07 -4.90
CA LEU A 415 -21.63 -0.22 -5.26
C LEU A 415 -21.30 -1.73 -5.34
N ILE A 416 -21.97 -2.55 -4.53
CA ILE A 416 -21.83 -4.02 -4.52
C ILE A 416 -22.25 -4.67 -5.85
N GLU A 417 -23.11 -4.01 -6.64
CA GLU A 417 -23.62 -4.52 -7.91
C GLU A 417 -22.67 -4.22 -9.10
N GLU A 418 -21.68 -3.37 -8.88
CA GLU A 418 -20.68 -2.97 -9.89
C GLU A 418 -19.49 -3.94 -9.95
N VAL A 419 -19.31 -4.78 -8.93
CA VAL A 419 -18.27 -5.84 -8.95
C VAL A 419 -18.81 -7.14 -9.55
N PRO A 420 -17.97 -7.94 -10.24
CA PRO A 420 -18.40 -9.22 -10.82
C PRO A 420 -18.96 -10.19 -9.77
N LEU A 421 -20.08 -10.84 -10.08
CA LEU A 421 -20.68 -11.88 -9.23
C LEU A 421 -20.42 -13.27 -9.80
N THR A 422 -19.88 -14.14 -8.96
CA THR A 422 -19.71 -15.57 -9.21
C THR A 422 -20.75 -16.38 -8.45
N ILE A 423 -21.49 -17.25 -9.14
CA ILE A 423 -22.46 -18.16 -8.51
C ILE A 423 -21.98 -19.60 -8.66
N THR A 424 -21.88 -20.29 -7.53
CA THR A 424 -21.51 -21.70 -7.43
C THR A 424 -22.73 -22.51 -6.99
N LEU A 425 -23.06 -23.55 -7.78
CA LEU A 425 -24.22 -24.41 -7.57
C LEU A 425 -23.79 -25.84 -7.27
N PRO A 426 -24.55 -26.58 -6.43
CA PRO A 426 -24.26 -27.98 -6.13
C PRO A 426 -24.66 -28.86 -7.31
N THR A 427 -23.89 -29.91 -7.58
CA THR A 427 -24.28 -30.90 -8.60
C THR A 427 -25.60 -31.59 -8.19
N PRO A 428 -26.55 -31.83 -9.12
CA PRO A 428 -26.45 -31.72 -10.58
C PRO A 428 -27.06 -30.42 -11.16
N TRP A 429 -27.13 -29.32 -10.41
CA TRP A 429 -27.85 -28.11 -10.84
C TRP A 429 -27.01 -27.25 -11.79
N GLU A 430 -27.63 -26.77 -12.87
CA GLU A 430 -27.02 -25.87 -13.84
C GLU A 430 -27.99 -24.73 -14.22
N CYS A 431 -27.43 -23.58 -14.58
CA CYS A 431 -28.16 -22.52 -15.28
C CYS A 431 -28.05 -22.77 -16.80
N PRO A 432 -29.08 -23.28 -17.48
CA PRO A 432 -29.02 -23.44 -18.92
C PRO A 432 -28.89 -22.05 -19.56
N ALA A 433 -27.94 -21.88 -20.48
CA ALA A 433 -27.55 -20.61 -21.09
C ALA A 433 -28.63 -19.95 -21.99
N SER A 434 -29.92 -20.20 -21.78
CA SER A 434 -31.01 -19.84 -22.70
C SER A 434 -32.32 -19.36 -22.08
N SER A 435 -32.42 -19.07 -20.78
CA SER A 435 -33.63 -18.50 -20.16
C SER A 435 -33.44 -17.07 -19.66
N SER A 436 -33.02 -16.18 -20.56
CA SER A 436 -33.37 -14.77 -20.44
C SER A 436 -34.77 -14.58 -21.03
N SER A 437 -35.82 -14.72 -20.21
CA SER A 437 -37.14 -14.22 -20.56
C SER A 437 -37.13 -12.68 -20.48
N ILE A 438 -36.58 -12.04 -21.52
CA ILE A 438 -36.67 -10.59 -21.74
C ILE A 438 -37.80 -10.36 -22.75
N GLU A 439 -39.00 -10.03 -22.26
CA GLU A 439 -39.99 -9.34 -23.07
C GLU A 439 -39.53 -7.90 -23.28
N ALA A 440 -39.12 -7.57 -24.51
CA ALA A 440 -38.88 -6.19 -24.92
C ALA A 440 -40.18 -5.57 -25.45
N PRO A 441 -40.42 -4.28 -25.18
CA PRO A 441 -40.98 -3.42 -26.20
C PRO A 441 -40.05 -2.23 -26.51
N HIS A 442 -39.70 -2.18 -27.80
CA HIS A 442 -39.45 -1.01 -28.64
C HIS A 442 -38.39 0.05 -28.24
N GLN A 443 -37.24 -0.09 -28.91
CA GLN A 443 -36.57 0.90 -29.77
C GLN A 443 -36.40 2.35 -29.26
N SER A 444 -35.17 2.72 -28.91
CA SER A 444 -34.35 3.64 -29.73
C SER A 444 -32.93 3.88 -29.16
N LEU A 445 -31.92 3.60 -30.01
CA LEU A 445 -30.54 4.16 -30.05
C LEU A 445 -29.44 3.60 -29.11
N PRO A 446 -28.15 3.65 -29.54
CA PRO A 446 -27.35 2.44 -29.69
C PRO A 446 -26.16 2.27 -28.71
N THR A 447 -25.76 0.99 -28.60
CA THR A 447 -24.40 0.47 -28.30
C THR A 447 -23.83 0.68 -26.91
N PHE A 448 -24.11 -0.27 -26.01
CA PHE A 448 -23.12 -1.13 -25.32
C PHE A 448 -23.87 -2.34 -24.73
N ALA A 449 -23.82 -3.50 -25.39
CA ALA A 449 -24.27 -4.76 -24.80
C ALA A 449 -23.66 -5.95 -25.56
N SER A 450 -22.67 -6.59 -24.95
CA SER A 450 -22.25 -7.95 -25.28
C SER A 450 -22.12 -8.70 -23.97
N VAL A 451 -23.02 -9.65 -23.72
CA VAL A 451 -22.97 -10.59 -22.58
C VAL A 451 -22.18 -11.81 -23.03
N TRP A 452 -21.10 -12.14 -22.31
CA TRP A 452 -20.42 -13.43 -22.43
C TRP A 452 -20.62 -14.20 -21.12
N ALA A 453 -21.40 -15.27 -21.15
CA ALA A 453 -21.32 -16.32 -20.14
C ALA A 453 -20.29 -17.35 -20.62
N ARG A 454 -19.18 -17.54 -19.89
CA ARG A 454 -18.15 -18.53 -20.23
C ARG A 454 -18.28 -19.76 -19.35
N MET A 455 -19.15 -20.70 -19.71
CA MET A 455 -19.22 -22.00 -19.00
C MET A 455 -18.16 -22.98 -19.54
N SER A 456 -17.30 -23.46 -18.65
CA SER A 456 -16.63 -24.76 -18.78
C SER A 456 -17.48 -25.82 -18.07
N ARG A 457 -17.53 -27.05 -18.59
CA ARG A 457 -18.58 -28.06 -18.33
C ARG A 457 -18.75 -28.57 -16.88
N LEU A 458 -18.11 -27.97 -15.87
CA LEU A 458 -18.28 -28.28 -14.44
C LEU A 458 -17.94 -27.07 -13.53
N GLY A 459 -17.98 -25.82 -14.03
CA GLY A 459 -17.39 -24.65 -13.34
C GLY A 459 -18.34 -23.47 -13.01
N PRO A 460 -17.86 -22.51 -12.18
CA PRO A 460 -18.61 -21.34 -11.72
C PRO A 460 -19.15 -20.46 -12.86
N MET A 461 -20.27 -19.77 -12.63
CA MET A 461 -20.87 -18.82 -13.57
C MET A 461 -20.57 -17.37 -13.14
N GLU A 462 -19.90 -16.61 -14.01
CA GLU A 462 -19.66 -15.17 -13.84
C GLU A 462 -20.72 -14.34 -14.57
N ILE A 463 -21.23 -13.28 -13.91
CA ILE A 463 -22.21 -12.35 -14.47
C ILE A 463 -21.64 -10.92 -14.39
N ALA A 464 -21.58 -10.23 -15.53
CA ALA A 464 -21.21 -8.82 -15.61
C ALA A 464 -22.44 -7.89 -15.52
N SER A 465 -22.26 -6.70 -14.94
CA SER A 465 -23.29 -5.65 -14.73
C SER A 465 -24.02 -5.28 -16.05
N THR A 466 -25.35 -5.32 -16.05
CA THR A 466 -26.21 -4.77 -17.13
C THR A 466 -27.49 -4.15 -16.57
N ALA A 467 -27.97 -3.09 -17.24
CA ALA A 467 -29.03 -2.16 -16.80
C ALA A 467 -30.48 -2.70 -16.82
N ALA A 468 -30.72 -3.92 -16.33
CA ALA A 468 -32.08 -4.45 -16.12
C ALA A 468 -32.54 -4.21 -14.67
N ARG A 469 -33.79 -3.80 -14.46
CA ARG A 469 -34.36 -3.48 -13.12
C ARG A 469 -34.48 -4.68 -12.16
N HIS A 470 -34.32 -5.89 -12.67
CA HIS A 470 -34.19 -7.14 -11.90
C HIS A 470 -33.58 -8.19 -12.81
N GLN A 471 -32.72 -9.06 -12.27
CA GLN A 471 -32.17 -10.19 -13.00
C GLN A 471 -32.55 -11.49 -12.29
N SER A 472 -33.41 -12.29 -12.93
CA SER A 472 -33.81 -13.62 -12.46
C SER A 472 -33.09 -14.69 -13.28
N LEU A 473 -32.52 -15.67 -12.61
CA LEU A 473 -31.84 -16.82 -13.22
C LEU A 473 -32.66 -18.08 -12.95
N GLU A 474 -33.03 -18.80 -14.00
CA GLU A 474 -33.65 -20.13 -13.86
C GLU A 474 -32.58 -21.21 -13.70
N ILE A 475 -32.69 -22.01 -12.65
CA ILE A 475 -31.77 -23.12 -12.37
C ILE A 475 -32.54 -24.45 -12.42
N SER A 476 -31.96 -25.45 -13.07
CA SER A 476 -32.58 -26.77 -13.29
C SER A 476 -31.60 -27.93 -13.02
N PRO A 477 -32.08 -29.09 -12.57
CA PRO A 477 -31.25 -30.28 -12.41
C PRO A 477 -30.85 -30.88 -13.78
N GLN A 478 -29.61 -31.38 -13.92
CA GLN A 478 -29.21 -32.06 -15.16
C GLN A 478 -30.07 -33.31 -15.43
N PRO A 479 -30.48 -33.55 -16.68
CA PRO A 479 -31.15 -34.78 -17.06
C PRO A 479 -30.19 -35.96 -16.88
N SER A 480 -30.56 -36.93 -16.03
CA SER A 480 -29.79 -38.16 -15.80
C SER A 480 -29.54 -38.90 -17.11
N ARG A 481 -28.28 -39.00 -17.55
CA ARG A 481 -27.89 -39.97 -18.58
C ARG A 481 -27.91 -41.37 -17.97
N VAL A 482 -28.94 -42.14 -18.27
CA VAL A 482 -28.89 -43.60 -18.10
C VAL A 482 -27.87 -44.14 -19.10
N SER A 483 -26.70 -44.57 -18.60
CA SER A 483 -25.71 -45.32 -19.36
C SER A 483 -26.25 -46.71 -19.68
N ALA A 484 -26.39 -47.04 -20.97
CA ALA A 484 -26.43 -48.42 -21.44
C ALA A 484 -25.08 -48.75 -22.09
N VAL A 485 -24.28 -49.57 -21.40
CA VAL A 485 -23.06 -50.22 -21.92
C VAL A 485 -23.43 -51.65 -22.32
N THR A 486 -23.05 -52.10 -23.52
CA THR A 486 -22.15 -53.27 -23.77
C THR A 486 -22.27 -53.82 -25.20
N ALA A 487 -21.09 -54.06 -25.78
CA ALA A 487 -20.66 -54.64 -27.05
C ALA A 487 -21.42 -55.81 -27.72
N VAL A 488 -21.30 -55.88 -29.05
CA VAL A 488 -21.06 -57.14 -29.80
C VAL A 488 -19.92 -56.92 -30.81
N SER A 489 -18.98 -57.87 -30.83
CA SER A 489 -17.80 -57.94 -31.69
C SER A 489 -17.94 -59.08 -32.71
N LYS A 490 -17.06 -59.09 -33.74
CA LYS A 490 -16.71 -60.16 -34.73
C LYS A 490 -17.57 -60.26 -36.00
N LEU A 491 -17.06 -60.62 -37.20
CA LEU A 491 -15.76 -60.66 -37.91
C LEU A 491 -16.09 -61.30 -39.30
N LEU A 492 -15.30 -61.04 -40.35
CA LEU A 492 -15.30 -61.65 -41.71
C LEU A 492 -16.38 -61.10 -42.66
N ASN A 493 -16.12 -60.70 -43.91
CA ASN A 493 -15.07 -60.99 -44.91
C ASN A 493 -14.67 -59.71 -45.66
#